data_AF-A0A0N0ATU9-F1
#
_entry.id   AF-A0A0N0ATU9-F1
#
_cell.length_a   1.000
_cell.length_b   1.000
_cell.length_c   1.000
_cell.angle_alpha   90.00
_cell.angle_beta   90.00
_cell.angle_gamma   90.00
#
_symmetry.space_group_name_H-M   'P 1'
#
loop_
_entity.id
_entity.type
_entity.pdbx_description
1 polymer ?
#
loop_
_entity_poly.entity_id
_entity_poly.type
_entity_poly.pdbx_seq_one_letter_code
_entity_poly.pdbx_strand_id
1 'polypeptide(L)'
;MFDGFDPLDVVAPYEVLYAGGVASGGAVTVELVSAEGPREVISGTGGLALRAVGALDPERSDVVLVPGASGRVGEPGEVPEEEVGAGGREWRRDEFVPVLLGRTLTTELPALLTRAMDDPDVTVAAVCGGSLVLAMAGLLEGRHATTHHLGLDMLDATGAHAVRARVVDDGDLVTGAGVTSGLDLGLYLLERELGPRVAHAVEELFAHERRGTVWSARGPAPATL
;
A
#
# COMPACT_ATOMS: atom_id res chain seq x y z
N MET A 1 1.69 -2.18 8.76
CA MET A 1 1.79 -3.61 8.35
C MET A 1 0.78 -4.44 9.14
N PHE A 2 0.33 -5.55 8.58
CA PHE A 2 -0.59 -6.52 9.19
C PHE A 2 -0.19 -7.94 8.74
N ASP A 3 -0.62 -8.99 9.42
CA ASP A 3 -0.23 -10.36 9.05
C ASP A 3 -0.80 -10.76 7.68
N GLY A 4 0.01 -11.41 6.86
CA GLY A 4 -0.33 -11.73 5.47
C GLY A 4 -0.01 -10.64 4.46
N PHE A 5 0.62 -9.53 4.88
CA PHE A 5 1.06 -8.47 3.97
C PHE A 5 1.96 -8.99 2.84
N ASP A 6 1.96 -8.32 1.69
CA ASP A 6 2.95 -8.56 0.64
C ASP A 6 4.27 -7.88 1.01
N PRO A 7 5.40 -8.61 1.11
CA PRO A 7 6.67 -8.02 1.49
C PRO A 7 7.14 -6.86 0.62
N LEU A 8 6.92 -6.94 -0.70
CA LEU A 8 7.46 -5.95 -1.61
C LEU A 8 6.62 -4.66 -1.59
N ASP A 9 5.33 -4.75 -1.27
CA ASP A 9 4.48 -3.58 -0.99
C ASP A 9 4.96 -2.77 0.21
N VAL A 10 5.69 -3.39 1.14
CA VAL A 10 6.32 -2.71 2.28
C VAL A 10 7.74 -2.29 1.98
N VAL A 11 8.58 -3.23 1.54
CA VAL A 11 10.03 -3.02 1.42
C VAL A 11 10.35 -2.00 0.32
N ALA A 12 9.64 -2.02 -0.81
CA ALA A 12 9.91 -1.10 -1.91
C ALA A 12 9.75 0.38 -1.50
N PRO A 13 8.59 0.84 -1.01
CA PRO A 13 8.47 2.24 -0.59
C PRO A 13 9.31 2.54 0.66
N TYR A 14 9.50 1.58 1.58
CA TYR A 14 10.36 1.77 2.74
C TYR A 14 11.81 2.12 2.34
N GLU A 15 12.42 1.33 1.45
CA GLU A 15 13.80 1.56 1.01
C GLU A 15 13.93 2.89 0.26
N VAL A 16 12.96 3.24 -0.59
CA VAL A 16 12.95 4.53 -1.31
C VAL A 16 12.87 5.70 -0.34
N LEU A 17 11.91 5.68 0.59
CA LEU A 17 11.72 6.77 1.56
C LEU A 17 12.90 6.88 2.53
N TYR A 18 13.46 5.75 2.97
CA TYR A 18 14.66 5.71 3.80
C TYR A 18 15.86 6.37 3.09
N ALA A 19 16.09 6.00 1.82
CA ALA A 19 17.13 6.61 1.00
C ALA A 19 16.89 8.11 0.78
N GLY A 20 15.64 8.52 0.59
CA GLY A 20 15.26 9.94 0.54
C GLY A 20 15.59 10.69 1.82
N GLY A 21 15.40 10.06 2.98
CA GLY A 21 15.84 10.57 4.28
C GLY A 21 17.35 10.79 4.33
N VAL A 22 18.14 9.82 3.87
CA VAL A 22 19.61 9.95 3.79
C VAL A 22 20.02 11.07 2.83
N ALA A 23 19.44 11.12 1.63
CA ALA A 23 19.76 12.09 0.58
C ALA A 23 19.38 13.54 0.94
N SER A 24 18.39 13.71 1.82
CA SER A 24 17.91 15.02 2.28
C SER A 24 18.52 15.49 3.60
N GLY A 25 19.42 14.71 4.21
CA GLY A 25 19.99 15.03 5.52
C GLY A 25 19.01 14.86 6.68
N GLY A 26 18.05 13.94 6.55
CA GLY A 26 17.09 13.58 7.58
C GLY A 26 15.75 14.30 7.51
N ALA A 27 15.39 14.88 6.36
CA ALA A 27 14.08 15.53 6.20
C ALA A 27 12.90 14.55 6.17
N VAL A 28 13.18 13.27 5.89
CA VAL A 28 12.21 12.17 5.96
C VAL A 28 12.75 11.09 6.88
N THR A 29 11.88 10.57 7.73
CA THR A 29 12.09 9.36 8.52
C THR A 29 11.00 8.36 8.14
N VAL A 30 11.30 7.07 8.30
CA VAL A 30 10.35 5.99 7.99
C VAL A 30 10.40 4.94 9.08
N GLU A 31 9.22 4.50 9.51
CA GLU A 31 9.07 3.48 10.55
C GLU A 31 8.12 2.38 10.05
N LEU A 32 8.45 1.13 10.37
CA LEU A 32 7.52 0.02 10.19
C LEU A 32 6.63 -0.08 11.43
N VAL A 33 5.32 0.14 11.26
CA VAL A 33 4.34 0.12 12.36
C VAL A 33 3.23 -0.90 12.13
N SER A 34 2.50 -1.27 13.18
CA SER A 34 1.28 -2.06 13.10
C SER A 34 0.14 -1.43 13.90
N ALA A 35 -1.10 -1.83 13.67
CA ALA A 35 -2.22 -1.36 14.48
C ALA A 35 -2.12 -1.87 15.93
N GLU A 36 -1.50 -3.04 16.13
CA GLU A 36 -1.40 -3.69 17.44
C GLU A 36 -0.14 -3.30 18.25
N GLY A 37 0.72 -2.44 17.69
CA GLY A 37 1.96 -1.99 18.34
C GLY A 37 3.22 -2.74 17.90
N PRO A 38 4.30 -2.68 18.69
CA PRO A 38 5.56 -3.34 18.37
C PRO A 38 5.42 -4.86 18.39
N ARG A 39 5.66 -5.50 17.25
CA ARG A 39 5.57 -6.97 17.10
C ARG A 39 6.33 -7.46 15.88
N GLU A 40 6.57 -8.77 15.82
CA GLU A 40 6.88 -9.42 14.55
C GLU A 40 5.57 -9.55 13.74
N VAL A 41 5.63 -9.15 12.48
CA VAL A 41 4.52 -9.24 11.52
C VAL A 41 4.94 -10.20 10.43
N ILE A 42 4.16 -11.23 10.21
CA ILE A 42 4.53 -12.30 9.28
C ILE A 42 3.82 -12.04 7.96
N SER A 43 4.60 -12.02 6.87
CA SER A 43 4.09 -11.79 5.52
C SER A 43 3.35 -13.00 4.98
N GLY A 44 2.58 -12.78 3.91
CA GLY A 44 1.93 -13.85 3.15
C GLY A 44 2.90 -14.68 2.30
N THR A 45 4.15 -14.24 2.14
CA THR A 45 5.11 -14.86 1.22
C THR A 45 6.18 -15.65 2.00
N GLY A 46 6.08 -16.98 1.95
CA GLY A 46 7.19 -17.86 2.36
C GLY A 46 7.60 -17.77 3.83
N GLY A 47 6.77 -17.21 4.70
CA GLY A 47 7.06 -17.04 6.13
C GLY A 47 8.07 -15.92 6.44
N LEU A 48 8.40 -15.06 5.46
CA LEU A 48 9.21 -13.87 5.71
C LEU A 48 8.49 -12.99 6.74
N ALA A 49 9.22 -12.49 7.73
CA ALA A 49 8.67 -11.64 8.78
C ALA A 49 9.45 -10.34 8.90
N LEU A 50 8.74 -9.25 9.20
CA LEU A 50 9.32 -7.95 9.48
C LEU A 50 8.88 -7.47 10.86
N ARG A 51 9.75 -6.72 11.55
CA ARG A 51 9.44 -6.17 12.86
C ARG A 51 8.77 -4.81 12.74
N ALA A 52 7.54 -4.70 13.22
CA ALA A 52 6.95 -3.41 13.56
C ALA A 52 7.59 -2.87 14.83
N VAL A 53 8.07 -1.62 14.79
CA VAL A 53 8.77 -0.96 15.90
C VAL A 53 7.82 -0.20 16.83
N GLY A 54 6.61 0.09 16.37
CA GLY A 54 5.63 0.93 17.07
C GLY A 54 4.19 0.62 16.69
N ALA A 55 3.27 1.27 17.39
CA ALA A 55 1.87 1.39 16.96
C ALA A 55 1.76 2.48 15.89
N LEU A 56 0.87 2.29 14.92
CA LEU A 56 0.51 3.36 13.99
C LEU A 56 -0.13 4.51 14.77
N ASP A 57 0.43 5.71 14.60
CA ASP A 57 -0.02 6.94 15.24
C ASP A 57 -0.23 8.02 14.16
N PRO A 58 -1.48 8.21 13.70
CA PRO A 58 -1.79 9.21 12.69
C PRO A 58 -1.38 10.64 13.07
N GLU A 59 -1.47 11.00 14.35
CA GLU A 59 -1.17 12.37 14.83
C GLU A 59 0.33 12.72 14.76
N ARG A 60 1.18 11.72 14.54
CA ARG A 60 2.64 11.85 14.41
C ARG A 60 3.16 11.58 13.00
N SER A 61 2.26 11.35 12.04
CA SER A 61 2.63 10.87 10.71
C SER A 61 2.24 11.89 9.64
N ASP A 62 3.18 12.39 8.87
CA ASP A 62 2.86 13.19 7.67
C ASP A 62 2.35 12.31 6.51
N VAL A 63 2.78 11.04 6.49
CA VAL A 63 2.37 10.04 5.49
C VAL A 63 2.10 8.69 6.17
N VAL A 64 0.95 8.08 5.87
CA VAL A 64 0.59 6.72 6.31
C VAL A 64 0.49 5.81 5.09
N LEU A 65 1.35 4.80 4.98
CA LEU A 65 1.36 3.86 3.84
C LEU A 65 0.79 2.48 4.21
N VAL A 66 -0.22 2.03 3.47
CA VAL A 66 -0.89 0.74 3.65
C VAL A 66 -0.45 -0.25 2.56
N PRO A 67 0.20 -1.38 2.90
CA PRO A 67 0.55 -2.40 1.93
C PRO A 67 -0.66 -3.27 1.55
N GLY A 68 -0.55 -4.02 0.45
CA GLY A 68 -1.45 -5.11 0.13
C GLY A 68 -1.09 -6.40 0.87
N ALA A 69 -1.72 -7.49 0.45
CA ALA A 69 -1.51 -8.83 0.98
C ALA A 69 -1.01 -9.78 -0.11
N SER A 70 -0.25 -10.79 0.30
CA SER A 70 0.19 -11.89 -0.57
C SER A 70 -0.50 -13.18 -0.15
N GLY A 71 -1.06 -13.90 -1.11
CA GLY A 71 -1.85 -15.11 -0.88
C GLY A 71 -2.42 -15.66 -2.19
N ARG A 72 -3.35 -16.62 -2.12
CA ARG A 72 -4.05 -17.11 -3.32
C ARG A 72 -4.96 -16.01 -3.90
N VAL A 73 -5.09 -16.00 -5.21
CA VAL A 73 -6.05 -15.15 -5.93
C VAL A 73 -7.26 -16.01 -6.34
N GLY A 74 -8.47 -15.55 -6.09
CA GLY A 74 -9.73 -16.28 -6.35
C GLY A 74 -10.77 -16.08 -5.25
N GLU A 75 -11.95 -16.69 -5.42
CA GLU A 75 -13.04 -16.67 -4.43
C GLU A 75 -12.84 -17.77 -3.38
N PRO A 76 -13.11 -17.50 -2.08
CA PRO A 76 -13.11 -18.52 -1.05
C PRO A 76 -14.12 -19.63 -1.36
N GLY A 77 -13.63 -20.81 -1.78
CA GLY A 77 -14.47 -21.97 -2.11
C GLY A 77 -14.15 -22.64 -3.45
N GLU A 78 -13.36 -21.99 -4.32
CA GLU A 78 -12.91 -22.56 -5.60
C GLU A 78 -11.68 -23.49 -5.46
N VAL A 79 -11.53 -24.16 -4.31
CA VAL A 79 -10.31 -24.94 -3.99
C VAL A 79 -10.32 -26.31 -4.68
N PRO A 80 -9.34 -26.66 -5.53
CA PRO A 80 -9.14 -28.05 -5.96
C PRO A 80 -8.66 -28.91 -4.78
N GLU A 81 -9.18 -30.13 -4.64
CA GLU A 81 -9.00 -31.01 -3.46
C GLU A 81 -7.55 -31.47 -3.16
N GLU A 82 -6.54 -31.11 -3.95
CA GLU A 82 -5.23 -31.79 -3.94
C GLU A 82 -4.08 -31.12 -3.14
N GLU A 83 -4.24 -29.94 -2.51
CA GLU A 83 -3.11 -29.22 -1.87
C GLU A 83 -3.12 -29.18 -0.33
N VAL A 84 -3.77 -30.11 0.38
CA VAL A 84 -3.68 -30.15 1.86
C VAL A 84 -2.43 -30.94 2.31
N GLY A 85 -1.27 -30.27 2.29
CA GLY A 85 0.01 -30.80 2.77
C GLY A 85 0.14 -30.80 4.31
N ALA A 86 0.53 -31.94 4.87
CA ALA A 86 0.61 -32.20 6.31
C ALA A 86 1.79 -31.51 7.04
N GLY A 87 1.52 -30.91 8.21
CA GLY A 87 2.40 -30.96 9.38
C GLY A 87 2.92 -29.65 10.00
N GLY A 88 2.40 -29.32 11.19
CA GLY A 88 3.16 -28.70 12.30
C GLY A 88 3.32 -27.17 12.33
N ARG A 89 2.53 -26.50 13.18
CA ARG A 89 2.38 -25.02 13.32
C ARG A 89 1.99 -24.38 11.98
N GLU A 90 0.76 -24.68 11.59
CA GLU A 90 0.15 -24.37 10.30
C GLU A 90 -0.03 -22.86 10.08
N TRP A 91 1.01 -22.20 9.60
CA TRP A 91 0.86 -20.94 8.88
C TRP A 91 0.11 -21.23 7.58
N ARG A 92 -1.07 -20.64 7.43
CA ARG A 92 -2.00 -20.92 6.33
C ARG A 92 -1.49 -20.30 5.03
N ARG A 93 -0.56 -21.00 4.37
CA ARG A 93 -0.04 -20.71 3.01
C ARG A 93 -1.12 -20.56 1.92
N ASP A 94 -2.36 -20.89 2.25
CA ASP A 94 -3.45 -21.17 1.33
C ASP A 94 -4.58 -20.13 1.37
N GLU A 95 -4.39 -19.01 2.07
CA GLU A 95 -5.45 -18.02 2.25
C GLU A 95 -5.57 -17.07 1.06
N PHE A 96 -6.81 -16.76 0.70
CA PHE A 96 -7.14 -15.86 -0.38
C PHE A 96 -6.89 -14.40 0.01
N VAL A 97 -6.35 -13.60 -0.91
CA VAL A 97 -6.04 -12.18 -0.69
C VAL A 97 -7.22 -11.40 -0.10
N PRO A 98 -8.48 -11.50 -0.60
CA PRO A 98 -9.61 -10.80 0.01
C PRO A 98 -9.87 -11.19 1.47
N VAL A 99 -9.60 -12.44 1.86
CA VAL A 99 -9.75 -12.90 3.25
C VAL A 99 -8.68 -12.26 4.14
N LEU A 100 -7.43 -12.19 3.66
CA LEU A 100 -6.33 -11.55 4.38
C LEU A 100 -6.61 -10.05 4.59
N LEU A 101 -7.03 -9.36 3.53
CA LEU A 101 -7.39 -7.95 3.60
C LEU A 101 -8.64 -7.74 4.50
N GLY A 102 -9.65 -8.60 4.41
CA GLY A 102 -10.84 -8.50 5.25
C GLY A 102 -10.57 -8.63 6.75
N ARG A 103 -9.53 -9.36 7.16
CA ARG A 103 -9.14 -9.46 8.59
C ARG A 103 -8.66 -8.15 9.17
N THR A 104 -8.06 -7.28 8.35
CA THR A 104 -7.61 -5.98 8.84
C THR A 104 -8.78 -5.14 9.30
N LEU A 105 -10.00 -5.39 8.80
CA LEU A 105 -11.22 -4.71 9.21
C LEU A 105 -11.68 -5.10 10.63
N THR A 106 -11.13 -6.19 11.18
CA THR A 106 -11.43 -6.64 12.55
C THR A 106 -10.42 -6.15 13.59
N THR A 107 -9.42 -5.35 13.17
CA THR A 107 -8.44 -4.73 14.05
C THR A 107 -8.77 -3.24 14.28
N GLU A 108 -7.91 -2.52 14.99
CA GLU A 108 -8.01 -1.05 15.12
C GLU A 108 -7.60 -0.29 13.85
N LEU A 109 -7.08 -0.99 12.83
CA LEU A 109 -6.56 -0.35 11.62
C LEU A 109 -7.60 0.56 10.92
N PRO A 110 -8.87 0.18 10.72
CA PRO A 110 -9.84 1.05 10.08
C PRO A 110 -10.03 2.37 10.83
N ALA A 111 -10.11 2.32 12.17
CA ALA A 111 -10.28 3.51 12.98
C ALA A 111 -9.05 4.43 12.95
N LEU A 112 -7.84 3.87 12.84
CA LEU A 112 -6.61 4.64 12.67
C LEU A 112 -6.53 5.27 11.27
N LEU A 113 -6.94 4.55 10.23
CA LEU A 113 -6.98 5.07 8.85
C LEU A 113 -8.04 6.15 8.69
N THR A 114 -9.21 6.04 9.34
CA THR A 114 -10.21 7.11 9.40
C THR A 114 -9.59 8.38 9.98
N ARG A 115 -8.90 8.29 11.13
CA ARG A 115 -8.23 9.45 11.74
C ARG A 115 -7.18 10.07 10.84
N ALA A 116 -6.41 9.24 10.12
CA ALA A 116 -5.42 9.73 9.16
C ALA A 116 -6.08 10.46 7.98
N MET A 117 -7.22 9.99 7.47
CA MET A 117 -7.93 10.66 6.36
C MET A 117 -8.76 11.88 6.80
N ASP A 118 -9.12 11.97 8.08
CA ASP A 118 -9.78 13.15 8.65
C ASP A 118 -8.82 14.34 8.87
N ASP A 119 -7.51 14.08 8.88
CA ASP A 119 -6.47 15.09 9.03
C ASP A 119 -5.95 15.56 7.65
N PRO A 120 -6.22 16.82 7.24
CA PRO A 120 -5.82 17.32 5.92
C PRO A 120 -4.30 17.46 5.74
N ASP A 121 -3.52 17.43 6.82
CA ASP A 121 -2.06 17.51 6.77
C ASP A 121 -1.42 16.12 6.60
N VAL A 122 -2.21 15.03 6.68
CA VAL A 122 -1.74 13.66 6.53
C VAL A 122 -2.07 13.13 5.14
N THR A 123 -1.07 12.56 4.48
CA THR A 123 -1.30 11.81 3.24
C THR A 123 -1.44 10.33 3.52
N VAL A 124 -2.56 9.75 3.14
CA VAL A 124 -2.74 8.30 3.13
C VAL A 124 -2.30 7.74 1.78
N ALA A 125 -1.32 6.86 1.83
CA ALA A 125 -0.81 6.15 0.68
C ALA A 125 -1.16 4.66 0.75
N ALA A 126 -1.31 4.02 -0.40
CA ALA A 126 -1.48 2.57 -0.44
C ALA A 126 -0.82 1.93 -1.65
N VAL A 127 -0.39 0.67 -1.53
CA VAL A 127 0.16 -0.11 -2.65
C VAL A 127 -0.68 -1.37 -2.81
N CYS A 128 -0.91 -1.79 -4.05
CA CYS A 128 -1.54 -3.08 -4.38
C CYS A 128 -2.92 -3.20 -3.70
N GLY A 129 -3.16 -4.28 -2.95
CA GLY A 129 -4.40 -4.47 -2.19
C GLY A 129 -4.59 -3.52 -1.01
N GLY A 130 -3.63 -2.66 -0.67
CA GLY A 130 -3.76 -1.70 0.43
C GLY A 130 -4.90 -0.69 0.21
N SER A 131 -5.17 -0.31 -1.05
CA SER A 131 -6.32 0.54 -1.37
C SER A 131 -7.65 -0.19 -1.19
N LEU A 132 -7.68 -1.52 -1.32
CA LEU A 132 -8.87 -2.31 -0.99
C LEU A 132 -9.13 -2.34 0.53
N VAL A 133 -8.10 -2.26 1.38
CA VAL A 133 -8.29 -2.11 2.83
C VAL A 133 -9.05 -0.82 3.14
N LEU A 134 -8.62 0.30 2.54
CA LEU A 134 -9.27 1.60 2.68
C LEU A 134 -10.70 1.58 2.11
N ALA A 135 -10.87 0.98 0.93
CA ALA A 135 -12.14 0.87 0.24
C ALA A 135 -13.17 0.05 1.05
N MET A 136 -12.78 -1.12 1.55
CA MET A 136 -13.66 -1.96 2.37
C MET A 136 -13.96 -1.35 3.75
N ALA A 137 -13.11 -0.45 4.24
CA ALA A 137 -13.39 0.37 5.42
C ALA A 137 -14.36 1.55 5.13
N GLY A 138 -14.81 1.71 3.87
CA GLY A 138 -15.73 2.76 3.44
C GLY A 138 -15.05 4.12 3.23
N LEU A 139 -13.72 4.17 3.13
CA LEU A 139 -12.96 5.43 3.12
C LEU A 139 -12.71 5.99 1.72
N LEU A 140 -13.00 5.22 0.65
CA LEU A 140 -12.67 5.59 -0.73
C LEU A 140 -13.89 5.90 -1.61
N GLU A 141 -15.09 6.04 -1.04
CA GLU A 141 -16.29 6.32 -1.85
C GLU A 141 -16.15 7.66 -2.60
N GLY A 142 -16.35 7.64 -3.92
CA GLY A 142 -16.18 8.79 -4.82
C GLY A 142 -14.73 9.25 -5.05
N ARG A 143 -13.74 8.57 -4.45
CA ARG A 143 -12.31 8.88 -4.60
C ARG A 143 -11.71 8.18 -5.81
N HIS A 144 -10.71 8.78 -6.45
CA HIS A 144 -9.96 8.11 -7.51
C HIS A 144 -8.82 7.31 -6.90
N ALA A 145 -8.73 6.03 -7.23
CA ALA A 145 -7.69 5.15 -6.72
C ALA A 145 -7.32 4.06 -7.73
N THR A 146 -6.12 3.51 -7.57
CA THR A 146 -5.68 2.28 -8.24
C THR A 146 -5.45 1.18 -7.21
N THR A 147 -5.34 -0.05 -7.68
CA THR A 147 -4.98 -1.23 -6.89
C THR A 147 -4.22 -2.22 -7.78
N HIS A 148 -3.95 -3.43 -7.29
CA HIS A 148 -3.48 -4.51 -8.15
C HIS A 148 -4.49 -4.75 -9.28
N HIS A 149 -4.02 -5.00 -10.50
CA HIS A 149 -4.90 -5.11 -11.67
C HIS A 149 -6.01 -6.19 -11.53
N LEU A 150 -5.77 -7.24 -10.74
CA LEU A 150 -6.75 -8.29 -10.42
C LEU A 150 -7.83 -7.84 -9.42
N GLY A 151 -7.62 -6.73 -8.70
CA GLY A 151 -8.56 -6.18 -7.73
C GLY A 151 -9.27 -4.90 -8.20
N LEU A 152 -9.02 -4.43 -9.42
CA LEU A 152 -9.60 -3.17 -9.93
C LEU A 152 -11.13 -3.20 -9.96
N ASP A 153 -11.73 -4.30 -10.40
CA ASP A 153 -13.19 -4.43 -10.45
C ASP A 153 -13.80 -4.45 -9.03
N MET A 154 -13.10 -5.07 -8.07
CA MET A 154 -13.48 -5.05 -6.66
C MET A 154 -13.39 -3.63 -6.08
N LEU A 155 -12.35 -2.87 -6.42
CA LEU A 155 -12.20 -1.48 -6.00
C LEU A 155 -13.33 -0.61 -6.54
N ASP A 156 -13.67 -0.75 -7.82
CA ASP A 156 -14.78 0.00 -8.44
C ASP A 156 -16.12 -0.33 -7.77
N ALA A 157 -16.33 -1.61 -7.43
CA ALA A 157 -17.53 -2.07 -6.74
C ALA A 157 -17.73 -1.50 -5.33
N THR A 158 -16.70 -0.91 -4.69
CA THR A 158 -16.84 -0.24 -3.39
C THR A 158 -17.34 1.21 -3.50
N GLY A 159 -17.57 1.71 -4.73
CA GLY A 159 -17.91 3.11 -4.99
C GLY A 159 -16.69 4.03 -5.18
N ALA A 160 -15.47 3.49 -5.17
CA ALA A 160 -14.29 4.23 -5.61
C ALA A 160 -14.26 4.30 -7.15
N HIS A 161 -13.62 5.32 -7.71
CA HIS A 161 -13.34 5.40 -9.15
C HIS A 161 -12.03 4.68 -9.46
N ALA A 162 -12.12 3.44 -9.96
CA ALA A 162 -10.94 2.64 -10.26
C ALA A 162 -10.20 3.15 -11.50
N VAL A 163 -8.96 3.61 -11.32
CA VAL A 163 -8.12 4.17 -12.38
C VAL A 163 -7.02 3.18 -12.75
N ARG A 164 -6.92 2.85 -14.05
CA ARG A 164 -5.82 2.02 -14.59
C ARG A 164 -4.55 2.84 -14.80
N ALA A 165 -3.90 3.22 -13.70
CA ALA A 165 -2.60 3.90 -13.69
C ALA A 165 -1.66 3.24 -12.68
N ARG A 166 -0.35 3.44 -12.87
CA ARG A 166 0.68 2.89 -11.98
C ARG A 166 0.68 3.58 -10.61
N VAL A 167 0.48 4.90 -10.62
CA VAL A 167 0.27 5.74 -9.44
C VAL A 167 -0.89 6.69 -9.75
N VAL A 168 -1.78 6.85 -8.78
CA VAL A 168 -2.92 7.76 -8.79
C VAL A 168 -2.76 8.70 -7.61
N ASP A 169 -2.74 10.00 -7.87
CA ASP A 169 -2.79 11.06 -6.87
C ASP A 169 -4.18 11.71 -6.91
N ASP A 170 -4.90 11.60 -5.79
CA ASP A 170 -6.20 12.21 -5.55
C ASP A 170 -6.13 13.16 -4.33
N GLY A 171 -5.01 13.87 -4.16
CA GLY A 171 -4.78 14.84 -3.08
C GLY A 171 -4.14 14.21 -1.83
N ASP A 172 -4.90 14.15 -0.74
CA ASP A 172 -4.55 13.50 0.53
C ASP A 172 -4.49 11.97 0.41
N LEU A 173 -4.94 11.41 -0.73
CA LEU A 173 -4.84 9.99 -1.06
C LEU A 173 -3.90 9.78 -2.25
N VAL A 174 -2.89 8.90 -2.10
CA VAL A 174 -2.02 8.48 -3.21
C VAL A 174 -1.91 6.96 -3.27
N THR A 175 -2.38 6.36 -4.36
CA THR A 175 -2.39 4.89 -4.49
C THR A 175 -1.47 4.43 -5.60
N GLY A 176 -0.70 3.37 -5.32
CA GLY A 176 0.11 2.63 -6.28
C GLY A 176 -0.57 1.32 -6.65
N ALA A 177 -0.39 0.91 -7.91
CA ALA A 177 -0.97 -0.33 -8.45
C ALA A 177 -0.29 -1.60 -7.92
N GLY A 178 0.04 -2.56 -8.77
CA GLY A 178 0.61 -3.84 -8.32
C GLY A 178 2.08 -3.79 -7.91
N VAL A 179 2.35 -4.30 -6.70
CA VAL A 179 3.64 -4.79 -6.18
C VAL A 179 4.81 -3.81 -6.40
N THR A 180 5.45 -3.88 -7.57
CA THR A 180 6.58 -3.03 -7.96
C THR A 180 6.25 -1.53 -8.03
N SER A 181 4.97 -1.16 -8.12
CA SER A 181 4.56 0.26 -8.08
C SER A 181 4.90 0.94 -6.76
N GLY A 182 5.19 0.19 -5.69
CA GLY A 182 5.69 0.75 -4.44
C GLY A 182 6.97 1.57 -4.60
N LEU A 183 7.86 1.20 -5.55
CA LEU A 183 9.05 1.99 -5.87
C LEU A 183 8.67 3.35 -6.46
N ASP A 184 7.79 3.35 -7.46
CA ASP A 184 7.36 4.55 -8.17
C ASP A 184 6.50 5.46 -7.28
N LEU A 185 5.68 4.88 -6.41
CA LEU A 185 4.92 5.59 -5.39
C LEU A 185 5.86 6.29 -4.41
N GLY A 186 6.86 5.58 -3.87
CA GLY A 186 7.84 6.17 -2.95
C GLY A 186 8.60 7.32 -3.61
N LEU A 187 9.04 7.16 -4.85
CA LEU A 187 9.75 8.19 -5.61
C LEU A 187 8.86 9.41 -5.88
N TYR A 188 7.58 9.17 -6.20
CA TYR A 188 6.60 10.23 -6.36
C TYR A 188 6.36 11.01 -5.06
N LEU A 189 6.21 10.32 -3.93
CA LEU A 189 6.07 10.97 -2.62
C LEU A 189 7.31 11.82 -2.30
N LEU A 190 8.53 11.32 -2.53
CA LEU A 190 9.75 12.12 -2.36
C LEU A 190 9.77 13.35 -3.27
N GLU A 191 9.39 13.21 -4.54
CA GLU A 191 9.32 14.34 -5.47
C GLU A 191 8.28 15.37 -5.00
N ARG A 192 7.12 14.91 -4.53
CA ARG A 192 6.03 15.75 -4.06
C ARG A 192 6.40 16.54 -2.81
N GLU A 193 7.02 15.90 -1.83
CA GLU A 193 7.34 16.51 -0.53
C GLU A 193 8.68 17.26 -0.51
N LEU A 194 9.71 16.72 -1.16
CA LEU A 194 11.08 17.24 -1.08
C LEU A 194 11.60 17.81 -2.41
N GLY A 195 10.83 17.66 -3.49
CA GLY A 195 11.19 18.12 -4.82
C GLY A 195 12.01 17.11 -5.63
N PRO A 196 12.17 17.37 -6.94
CA PRO A 196 12.70 16.39 -7.89
C PRO A 196 14.20 16.08 -7.69
N ARG A 197 14.95 16.95 -7.02
CA ARG A 197 16.40 16.73 -6.81
C ARG A 197 16.68 15.57 -5.86
N VAL A 198 15.87 15.40 -4.82
CA VAL A 198 16.00 14.27 -3.88
C VAL A 198 15.50 12.99 -4.55
N ALA A 199 14.33 13.04 -5.18
CA ALA A 199 13.77 11.88 -5.89
C ALA A 199 14.74 11.35 -6.96
N HIS A 200 15.32 12.24 -7.78
CA HIS A 200 16.28 11.86 -8.81
C HIS A 200 17.56 11.21 -8.24
N ALA A 201 18.11 11.74 -7.14
CA ALA A 201 19.26 11.13 -6.49
C ALA A 201 18.97 9.71 -5.98
N VAL A 202 17.73 9.45 -5.53
CA VAL A 202 17.30 8.10 -5.13
C VAL A 202 17.08 7.20 -6.36
N GLU A 203 16.52 7.70 -7.46
CA GLU A 203 16.45 6.96 -8.73
C GLU A 203 17.84 6.51 -9.21
N GLU A 204 18.82 7.41 -9.19
CA GLU A 204 20.21 7.11 -9.56
C GLU A 204 20.82 6.05 -8.64
N LEU A 205 20.61 6.17 -7.33
CA LEU A 205 21.10 5.20 -6.35
C LEU A 205 20.50 3.80 -6.55
N PHE A 206 19.20 3.73 -6.87
CA PHE A 206 18.47 2.48 -7.04
C PHE A 206 18.62 1.88 -8.44
N ALA A 207 19.23 2.62 -9.38
CA ALA A 207 19.23 2.30 -10.80
C ALA A 207 17.81 2.01 -11.32
N HIS A 208 16.83 2.80 -10.86
CA HIS A 208 15.41 2.63 -11.18
C HIS A 208 14.83 3.95 -11.71
N GLU A 209 14.45 3.95 -12.98
CA GLU A 209 13.72 5.05 -13.60
C GLU A 209 12.21 4.86 -13.40
N ARG A 210 11.54 5.88 -12.82
CA ARG A 210 10.10 5.83 -12.60
C ARG A 210 9.32 5.63 -13.90
N ARG A 211 8.34 4.73 -13.90
CA ARG A 211 7.52 4.42 -15.09
C ARG A 211 6.19 5.18 -15.11
N GLY A 212 5.92 5.83 -16.24
CA GLY A 212 4.61 6.41 -16.56
C GLY A 212 4.34 7.74 -15.87
N THR A 213 3.25 8.38 -16.26
CA THR A 213 2.76 9.62 -15.65
C THR A 213 1.89 9.30 -14.46
N VAL A 214 2.09 10.01 -13.35
CA VAL A 214 1.16 9.93 -12.21
C VAL A 214 -0.18 10.50 -12.65
N TRP A 215 -1.23 9.70 -12.55
CA TRP A 215 -2.57 10.12 -12.90
C TRP A 215 -3.14 11.00 -11.80
N SER A 216 -3.83 12.09 -12.17
CA SER A 216 -4.68 12.86 -11.26
C SER A 216 -5.87 13.43 -12.04
N ALA A 217 -6.98 13.73 -11.36
CA ALA A 217 -8.17 14.32 -11.98
C ALA A 217 -8.00 15.82 -12.37
N ARG A 218 -6.77 16.36 -12.28
CA ARG A 218 -6.48 17.78 -12.57
C ARG A 218 -6.34 18.03 -14.07
N GLY A 219 -6.89 19.14 -14.52
CA GLY A 219 -6.79 19.61 -15.91
C GLY A 219 -7.97 19.16 -16.78
N PRO A 220 -7.94 19.48 -18.08
CA PRO A 220 -9.01 19.09 -19.00
C PRO A 220 -8.99 17.58 -19.26
N ALA A 221 -10.17 16.98 -19.39
CA ALA A 221 -10.30 15.61 -19.85
C ALA A 221 -9.76 15.46 -21.29
N PRO A 222 -9.10 14.35 -21.63
CA PRO A 222 -8.66 14.11 -23.00
C PRO A 222 -9.86 14.05 -23.93
N ALA A 223 -9.74 14.69 -25.11
CA ALA A 223 -10.68 14.41 -26.20
C ALA A 223 -10.58 12.93 -26.57
N THR A 224 -11.67 12.33 -27.04
CA THR A 224 -11.65 10.97 -27.60
C THR A 224 -10.56 10.86 -28.68
N LEU A 225 -9.54 10.04 -28.41
CA LEU A 225 -8.42 9.69 -29.29
C LEU A 225 -8.69 8.36 -30.00
#